data_AF-A0ABD2H129-F1
#
_entry.id   AF-A0ABD2H129-F1
#
_cell.length_a   1.000
_cell.length_b   1.000
_cell.length_c   1.000
_cell.angle_alpha   90.00
_cell.angle_beta   90.00
_cell.angle_gamma   90.00
#
_symmetry.space_group_name_H-M   'P 1'
#
loop_
_entity.id
_entity.type
_entity.pdbx_description
1 polymer ?
#
loop_
_entity_poly.entity_id
_entity_poly.type
_entity_poly.pdbx_seq_one_letter_code
_entity_poly.pdbx_strand_id
1 'polypeptide(L)'
;MKPWEKDRNYIQDQLLNYVLDTARPGSEIVVKEGHTCITREEFWSLGLGRNMDAHIGNACMKWIHEAAREHGKDIYIEVMYIGPTWKNRLLKSI
;
A
#
# COMPACT_ATOMS: atom_id res chain seq x y z
N MET A 1 -16.10 -22.08 -2.82
CA MET A 1 -15.08 -21.12 -3.31
C MET A 1 -15.67 -19.74 -3.17
N LYS A 2 -15.00 -18.86 -2.42
CA LYS A 2 -15.51 -17.51 -2.19
C LYS A 2 -15.33 -16.67 -3.47
N PRO A 3 -16.22 -15.72 -3.81
CA PRO A 3 -16.11 -14.89 -5.01
C PRO A 3 -14.79 -14.10 -5.13
N TRP A 4 -14.08 -13.91 -4.02
CA TRP A 4 -12.81 -13.19 -3.93
C TRP A 4 -11.58 -14.11 -3.85
N GLU A 5 -11.77 -15.43 -3.79
CA GLU A 5 -10.70 -16.41 -3.97
C GLU A 5 -10.49 -16.58 -5.47
N LYS A 6 -9.70 -15.68 -6.06
CA LYS A 6 -9.17 -15.87 -7.40
C LYS A 6 -8.05 -16.90 -7.30
N ASP A 7 -8.07 -17.92 -8.16
CA ASP A 7 -6.94 -18.84 -8.27
C ASP A 7 -5.69 -18.03 -8.59
N ARG A 8 -4.73 -18.05 -7.67
CA ARG A 8 -3.42 -17.45 -7.90
C ARG A 8 -2.69 -18.30 -8.92
N ASN A 9 -2.15 -17.66 -9.95
CA ASN A 9 -1.27 -18.37 -10.86
C ASN A 9 0.13 -18.57 -10.24
N TYR A 10 0.90 -19.49 -10.80
CA TYR A 10 2.25 -19.81 -10.32
C TYR A 10 3.15 -18.57 -10.17
N ILE A 11 3.07 -17.61 -11.09
CA ILE A 11 3.88 -16.38 -11.04
C ILE A 11 3.47 -15.52 -9.83
N GLN A 12 2.18 -15.40 -9.56
CA GLN A 12 1.68 -14.63 -8.41
C GLN A 12 2.13 -15.25 -7.09
N ASP A 13 2.15 -16.57 -6.97
CA ASP A 13 2.65 -17.25 -5.78
C ASP A 13 4.16 -17.07 -5.61
N GLN A 14 4.95 -17.14 -6.69
CA GLN A 14 6.39 -16.87 -6.65
C GLN A 14 6.69 -15.43 -6.20
N LEU A 15 5.96 -14.46 -6.75
CA LEU A 15 6.11 -13.05 -6.35
C LEU A 15 5.74 -12.86 -4.88
N LEU A 16 4.63 -13.45 -4.43
CA LEU A 16 4.21 -13.33 -3.03
C LEU A 16 5.24 -13.95 -2.09
N ASN A 17 5.74 -15.15 -2.40
CA ASN A 17 6.77 -15.80 -1.62
C ASN A 17 8.06 -14.98 -1.57
N TYR A 18 8.47 -14.41 -2.71
CA TYR A 18 9.62 -13.51 -2.77
C TYR A 18 9.41 -12.29 -1.88
N VAL A 19 8.25 -11.63 -1.97
CA VAL A 19 7.91 -10.41 -1.21
C VAL A 19 7.89 -10.67 0.29
N LEU A 20 7.29 -11.79 0.72
CA LEU A 20 7.11 -12.15 2.13
C LEU A 20 8.29 -12.89 2.77
N ASP A 21 9.37 -13.14 2.03
CA ASP A 21 10.57 -13.79 2.53
C ASP A 21 11.29 -12.93 3.58
N THR A 22 11.19 -13.33 4.85
CA THR A 22 11.81 -12.63 5.99
C THR A 22 13.30 -12.92 6.15
N ALA A 23 13.88 -13.84 5.37
CA ALA A 23 15.32 -14.08 5.36
C ALA A 23 16.07 -13.07 4.48
N ARG A 24 15.36 -12.32 3.62
CA ARG A 24 15.90 -11.25 2.77
C ARG A 24 15.93 -9.90 3.49
N PRO A 25 16.77 -8.96 3.05
CA PRO A 25 16.85 -7.62 3.65
C PRO A 25 15.50 -6.90 3.60
N GLY A 26 15.00 -6.46 4.76
CA GLY A 26 13.76 -5.69 4.85
C GLY A 26 13.82 -4.34 4.13
N SER A 27 15.01 -3.74 4.04
CA SER A 27 15.27 -2.45 3.37
C SER A 27 15.33 -2.53 1.85
N GLU A 28 15.24 -3.72 1.26
CA GLU A 28 15.20 -3.91 -0.19
C GLU A 28 13.97 -3.20 -0.78
N ILE A 29 14.16 -2.36 -1.80
CA ILE A 29 13.07 -1.73 -2.53
C ILE A 29 12.44 -2.77 -3.47
N VAL A 30 11.21 -3.15 -3.19
CA VAL A 30 10.47 -4.18 -3.95
C VAL A 30 9.58 -3.55 -5.02
N VAL A 31 9.07 -2.34 -4.78
CA VAL A 31 8.31 -1.56 -5.76
C VAL A 31 8.91 -0.17 -5.89
N LYS A 32 9.15 0.24 -7.14
CA LYS A 32 9.52 1.60 -7.49
C LYS A 32 8.71 2.07 -8.69
N GLU A 33 7.75 2.95 -8.46
CA GLU A 33 6.89 3.50 -9.51
C GLU A 33 6.61 4.99 -9.25
N GLY A 34 7.21 5.86 -10.06
CA GLY A 34 7.15 7.31 -9.84
C GLY A 34 7.63 7.69 -8.44
N HIS A 35 6.75 8.34 -7.66
CA HIS A 35 7.01 8.70 -6.27
C HIS A 35 6.76 7.56 -5.27
N THR A 36 6.14 6.46 -5.70
CA THR A 36 5.89 5.30 -4.85
C THR A 36 7.18 4.48 -4.73
N CYS A 37 7.61 4.25 -3.50
CA CYS A 37 8.75 3.43 -3.16
C CYS A 37 8.34 2.56 -1.97
N ILE A 38 8.34 1.25 -2.14
CA ILE A 38 7.89 0.32 -1.09
C ILE A 38 9.00 -0.70 -0.85
N THR A 39 9.40 -0.79 0.41
CA THR A 39 10.39 -1.75 0.89
C THR A 39 9.74 -3.10 1.20
N ARG A 40 10.56 -4.14 1.29
CA ARG A 40 10.12 -5.48 1.70
C ARG A 40 9.47 -5.49 3.07
N GLU A 41 10.05 -4.77 4.03
CA GLU A 41 9.52 -4.69 5.39
C GLU A 41 8.12 -4.08 5.43
N GLU A 42 7.87 -3.05 4.63
CA GLU A 42 6.54 -2.45 4.49
C GLU A 42 5.54 -3.45 3.90
N PHE A 43 5.94 -4.29 2.95
CA PHE A 43 5.08 -5.36 2.42
C PHE A 43 4.70 -6.42 3.46
N TRP A 44 5.58 -6.72 4.42
CA TRP A 44 5.26 -7.63 5.53
C TRP A 44 4.06 -7.13 6.35
N SER A 45 3.78 -5.83 6.32
CA SER A 45 2.61 -5.25 6.97
C SER A 45 1.28 -5.80 6.43
N LEU A 46 1.24 -6.26 5.17
CA LEU A 46 0.07 -6.88 4.55
C LEU A 46 -0.05 -8.39 4.83
N GLY A 47 1.10 -9.09 4.84
CA GLY A 47 1.13 -10.55 4.79
C GLY A 47 1.26 -11.26 6.14
N LEU A 48 1.71 -10.57 7.20
CA LEU A 48 2.08 -11.20 8.47
C LEU A 48 1.19 -10.81 9.66
N GLY A 49 -0.07 -10.40 9.40
CA GLY A 49 -1.03 -10.02 10.47
C GLY A 49 -0.61 -8.79 11.27
N ARG A 50 0.17 -7.89 10.65
CA ARG A 50 0.64 -6.64 11.24
C ARG A 50 -0.31 -5.49 10.88
N ASN A 51 -0.17 -4.37 11.58
CA ASN A 51 -0.83 -3.14 11.15
C ASN A 51 -0.22 -2.68 9.82
N MET A 52 -1.09 -2.36 8.87
CA MET A 52 -0.69 -1.91 7.53
C MET A 52 0.16 -0.64 7.60
N ASP A 53 1.27 -0.63 6.87
CA ASP A 53 2.11 0.54 6.72
C ASP A 53 1.42 1.61 5.86
N ALA A 54 1.65 2.89 6.16
CA ALA A 54 1.04 3.99 5.43
C ALA A 54 1.52 4.06 3.96
N HIS A 55 2.76 3.67 3.63
CA HIS A 55 3.21 3.59 2.24
C HIS A 55 2.41 2.55 1.44
N ILE A 56 2.12 1.39 2.04
CA ILE A 56 1.24 0.38 1.44
C ILE A 56 -0.17 0.96 1.24
N GLY A 57 -0.73 1.55 2.29
CA GLY A 57 -2.08 2.11 2.22
C GLY A 57 -2.21 3.19 1.14
N ASN A 58 -1.22 4.09 1.04
CA ASN A 58 -1.16 5.10 -0.01
C ASN A 58 -1.10 4.48 -1.42
N ALA A 59 -0.34 3.40 -1.61
CA ALA A 59 -0.29 2.69 -2.89
C ALA A 59 -1.64 2.06 -3.26
N CYS A 60 -2.34 1.43 -2.30
CA CYS A 60 -3.69 0.92 -2.52
C CYS A 60 -4.68 2.04 -2.88
N MET A 61 -4.58 3.20 -2.23
CA MET A 61 -5.41 4.36 -2.54
C MET A 61 -5.17 4.90 -3.95
N LYS A 62 -3.93 4.88 -4.45
CA LYS A 62 -3.63 5.23 -5.85
C LYS A 62 -4.40 4.34 -6.82
N TRP A 63 -4.43 3.03 -6.59
CA TRP A 63 -5.20 2.09 -7.42
C TRP A 63 -6.71 2.34 -7.35
N ILE A 64 -7.25 2.67 -6.18
CA ILE A 64 -8.66 3.04 -6.02
C ILE A 64 -8.98 4.32 -6.81
N HIS A 65 -8.11 5.32 -6.76
CA HIS A 65 -8.26 6.55 -7.52
C HIS A 65 -8.24 6.30 -9.03
N GLU A 66 -7.32 5.46 -9.52
CA GLU A 66 -7.27 5.05 -10.92
C GLU A 66 -8.55 4.32 -11.36
N ALA A 67 -8.99 3.33 -10.58
CA ALA A 67 -10.23 2.61 -10.85
C ALA A 67 -11.47 3.53 -10.80
N ALA A 68 -11.52 4.50 -9.88
CA ALA A 68 -12.61 5.47 -9.81
C ALA A 68 -12.67 6.35 -11.07
N ARG A 69 -11.51 6.81 -11.56
CA ARG A 69 -11.41 7.59 -12.80
C ARG A 69 -11.87 6.81 -14.02
N GLU A 70 -11.55 5.51 -14.10
CA GLU A 70 -12.04 4.64 -15.18
C GLU A 70 -13.58 4.53 -15.19
N HIS A 71 -14.22 4.75 -14.05
CA HIS A 71 -15.68 4.76 -13.91
C HIS A 71 -16.28 6.18 -13.95
N GLY A 72 -15.51 7.18 -14.40
CA GLY A 72 -15.97 8.57 -14.51
C GLY A 72 -16.23 9.25 -13.16
N LYS A 73 -15.68 8.73 -12.07
CA LYS A 73 -15.78 9.34 -10.74
C LYS A 73 -14.57 10.22 -10.48
N ASP A 74 -14.85 11.45 -10.07
CA ASP A 74 -13.84 12.38 -9.58
C ASP A 74 -13.78 12.27 -8.05
N ILE A 75 -12.68 11.70 -7.54
CA ILE A 75 -12.47 11.51 -6.11
C ILE A 75 -11.14 12.11 -5.70
N TYR A 76 -11.13 12.75 -4.54
CA TYR A 76 -9.91 13.23 -3.92
C TYR A 76 -9.45 12.25 -2.85
N ILE A 77 -8.18 11.86 -2.86
CA ILE A 77 -7.58 11.04 -1.82
C ILE A 77 -6.35 11.74 -1.25
N GLU A 78 -6.39 12.00 0.05
CA GLU A 78 -5.24 12.48 0.79
C GLU A 78 -4.25 11.38 1.13
N VAL A 79 -3.01 11.78 1.38
CA VAL A 79 -1.96 10.90 1.88
C VAL A 79 -2.23 10.53 3.35
N MET A 80 -2.00 9.28 3.73
CA MET A 80 -2.27 8.80 5.10
C MET A 80 -1.46 9.49 6.21
N TYR A 81 -0.44 10.30 5.87
CA TYR A 81 0.31 11.14 6.81
C TYR A 81 -0.35 12.49 7.11
N ILE A 82 -1.49 12.79 6.47
CA ILE A 82 -2.09 14.12 6.55
C ILE A 82 -2.72 14.42 7.91
N GLY A 83 -3.28 13.42 8.60
CA GLY A 83 -3.98 13.58 9.87
C GLY A 83 -3.12 14.23 10.96
N PRO A 84 -1.93 13.68 11.27
CA PRO A 84 -0.99 14.31 12.19
C PRO A 84 -0.58 15.73 11.76
N THR A 85 -0.40 15.95 10.45
CA THR A 85 0.00 17.25 9.88
C THR A 85 -1.07 18.32 10.10
N TRP A 86 -2.33 17.99 9.82
CA TRP A 86 -3.46 18.89 10.02
C TRP A 86 -3.72 19.16 11.51
N LYS A 87 -3.64 18.13 12.35
CA LYS A 87 -3.76 18.30 13.80
C LYS A 87 -2.69 19.26 14.35
N ASN A 88 -1.45 19.13 13.91
CA ASN A 88 -0.37 20.04 14.31
C ASN A 88 -0.58 21.47 13.82
N ARG A 89 -1.18 21.68 12.64
CA ARG A 89 -1.52 23.02 12.17
C ARG A 89 -2.64 23.64 13.01
N LEU A 90 -3.71 22.88 13.29
CA LEU A 90 -4.83 23.32 14.11
C LEU A 90 -4.40 23.71 15.53
N LEU A 91 -3.53 22.91 16.15
CA LEU A 91 -2.99 23.20 17.49
C LEU A 91 -2.04 24.40 17.53
N LYS A 92 -1.44 24.79 16.39
CA LYS A 92 -0.60 26.00 16.29
C LYS A 92 -1.39 27.27 15.94
N SER A 93 -2.67 27.13 15.61
CA SER A 93 -3.58 28.23 15.26
C SER A 93 -4.56 28.60 16.38
N ILE A 94 -4.50 27.92 17.53
CA ILE A 94 -5.22 28.21 18.77
C ILE A 94 -4.20 28.75 19.77
#